data_AF-A0A2W0CKC5-F1
#
_entry.id   AF-A0A2W0CKC5-F1
#
_cell.length_a   1.000
_cell.length_b   1.000
_cell.length_c   1.000
_cell.angle_alpha   90.00
_cell.angle_beta   90.00
_cell.angle_gamma   90.00
#
_symmetry.space_group_name_H-M   'P 1'
#
loop_
_entity.id
_entity.type
_entity.pdbx_description
1 polymer ?
#
loop_
_entity_poly.entity_id
_entity_poly.type
_entity_poly.pdbx_seq_one_letter_code
_entity_poly.pdbx_strand_id
1 'polypeptide(L)'
;MLSQEQRIEEVCKDVEALLKKKNHDYGNSFSIQFEKYGIMSAMIRMDDKMRRLENLLNGNQAQVDESIEDTLLDLVGYGNLALVELRKLKESE
;
A
#
# COMPACT_ATOMS: atom_id res chain seq x y z
N MET A 1 14.22 13.38 -21.42
CA MET A 1 13.04 12.54 -21.07
C MET A 1 13.54 11.45 -20.15
N LEU A 2 12.82 11.15 -19.06
CA LEU A 2 13.26 10.11 -18.11
C LEU A 2 13.19 8.72 -18.74
N SER A 3 14.16 7.86 -18.42
CA SER A 3 14.13 6.43 -18.77
C SER A 3 13.02 5.71 -18.00
N GLN A 4 12.65 4.50 -18.45
CA GLN A 4 11.65 3.69 -17.75
C GLN A 4 12.12 3.31 -16.33
N GLU A 5 13.41 3.00 -16.17
CA GLU A 5 14.03 2.72 -14.87
C GLU A 5 13.92 3.92 -13.93
N GLN A 6 14.23 5.13 -14.42
CA GLN A 6 14.10 6.36 -13.62
C GLN A 6 12.66 6.61 -13.16
N ARG A 7 11.67 6.31 -14.00
CA ARG A 7 10.24 6.44 -13.63
C ARG A 7 9.83 5.43 -12.57
N ILE A 8 10.33 4.20 -12.65
CA ILE A 8 10.09 3.17 -11.63
C ILE A 8 10.71 3.61 -10.31
N GLU A 9 11.94 4.13 -10.33
CA GLU A 9 12.60 4.66 -9.14
C GLU A 9 11.83 5.82 -8.49
N GLU A 10 11.27 6.74 -9.28
CA GLU A 10 10.44 7.83 -8.79
C GLU A 10 9.21 7.28 -8.05
N VAL A 11 8.46 6.36 -8.65
CA VAL A 11 7.28 5.73 -8.01
C VAL A 11 7.68 4.99 -6.72
N CYS A 12 8.80 4.28 -6.71
CA CYS A 12 9.29 3.63 -5.50
C CYS A 12 9.59 4.63 -4.37
N LYS A 13 10.16 5.80 -4.69
CA LYS A 13 10.42 6.87 -3.71
C LYS A 13 9.12 7.48 -3.20
N ASP A 14 8.12 7.64 -4.06
CA ASP A 14 6.80 8.14 -3.66
C ASP A 14 6.10 7.18 -2.69
N VAL A 15 6.15 5.88 -2.97
CA VAL A 15 5.65 4.84 -2.05
C VAL A 15 6.42 4.87 -0.73
N GLU A 16 7.75 4.97 -0.77
CA GLU A 16 8.57 5.07 0.44
C GLU A 16 8.17 6.28 1.30
N ALA A 17 8.05 7.45 0.69
CA ALA A 17 7.64 8.69 1.37
C ALA A 17 6.23 8.57 1.96
N LEU A 18 5.29 8.00 1.20
CA LEU A 18 3.92 7.74 1.64
C LEU A 18 3.88 6.81 2.85
N LEU A 19 4.61 5.70 2.81
CA LEU A 19 4.66 4.73 3.90
C LEU A 19 5.30 5.33 5.16
N LYS A 20 6.40 6.09 5.01
CA LYS A 20 7.02 6.80 6.14
C LYS A 20 6.05 7.79 6.78
N LYS A 21 5.33 8.56 5.97
CA LYS A 21 4.30 9.49 6.45
C LYS A 21 3.18 8.75 7.18
N LYS A 22 2.61 7.69 6.59
CA LYS A 22 1.54 6.89 7.22
C LYS A 22 2.01 6.23 8.53
N ASN A 23 3.24 5.72 8.58
CA ASN A 23 3.78 5.13 9.80
C ASN A 23 3.99 6.18 10.90
N HIS A 24 4.30 7.42 10.54
CA HIS A 24 4.33 8.53 11.49
C HIS A 24 2.91 8.88 11.98
N ASP A 25 1.93 8.94 11.09
CA ASP A 25 0.56 9.37 11.41
C ASP A 25 -0.27 8.31 12.15
N TYR A 26 -0.07 7.02 11.82
CA TYR A 26 -0.86 5.90 12.34
C TYR A 26 -0.05 4.91 13.20
N GLY A 27 1.24 5.17 13.42
CA GLY A 27 2.13 4.27 14.13
C GLY A 27 2.20 2.87 13.50
N ASN A 28 2.31 1.86 14.35
CA ASN A 28 2.43 0.44 13.99
C ASN A 28 1.06 -0.24 13.70
N SER A 29 0.03 0.51 13.30
CA SER A 29 -1.33 -0.02 13.09
C SER A 29 -1.40 -1.20 12.09
N PHE A 30 -0.59 -1.16 11.03
CA PHE A 30 -0.49 -2.29 10.09
C PHE A 30 0.13 -3.52 10.76
N SER A 31 1.27 -3.36 11.42
CA SER A 31 1.97 -4.46 12.08
C SER A 31 1.11 -5.14 13.15
N ILE A 32 0.35 -4.36 13.96
CA ILE A 32 -0.59 -4.92 14.96
C ILE A 32 -1.63 -5.83 14.30
N GLN A 33 -2.19 -5.41 13.16
CA GLN A 33 -3.18 -6.22 12.45
C GLN A 33 -2.54 -7.45 11.79
N PHE A 34 -1.34 -7.29 11.26
CA PHE A 34 -0.59 -8.39 10.67
C PHE A 34 -0.21 -9.44 11.72
N GLU A 35 0.21 -9.05 12.92
CA GLU A 35 0.49 -9.96 14.03
C GLU A 35 -0.77 -10.76 14.42
N LYS A 36 -1.93 -10.09 14.47
CA LYS A 36 -3.18 -10.71 14.88
C LYS A 36 -3.82 -11.62 13.82
N TYR A 37 -3.75 -11.24 12.55
CA TYR A 37 -4.51 -11.90 11.48
C TYR A 37 -3.62 -12.46 10.35
N GLY A 38 -2.31 -12.27 10.44
CA GLY A 38 -1.34 -12.68 9.43
C GLY A 38 -1.56 -12.00 8.08
N ILE A 39 -1.12 -12.70 7.02
CA ILE A 39 -1.22 -12.25 5.63
C ILE A 39 -2.65 -11.93 5.18
N MET A 40 -3.66 -12.50 5.85
CA MET A 40 -5.08 -12.23 5.55
C MET A 40 -5.42 -10.73 5.76
N SER A 41 -4.85 -10.09 6.77
CA SER A 41 -5.04 -8.63 6.97
C SER A 41 -4.56 -7.81 5.78
N ALA A 42 -3.41 -8.16 5.21
CA ALA A 42 -2.86 -7.50 4.03
C ALA A 42 -3.73 -7.75 2.79
N MET A 43 -4.17 -9.00 2.58
CA MET A 43 -5.04 -9.34 1.44
C MET A 43 -6.35 -8.54 1.46
N ILE A 44 -7.01 -8.47 2.63
CA ILE A 44 -8.27 -7.71 2.77
C ILE A 44 -8.06 -6.22 2.42
N ARG A 45 -6.94 -5.63 2.87
CA ARG A 45 -6.65 -4.21 2.59
C ARG A 45 -6.33 -3.94 1.13
N MET A 46 -5.61 -4.86 0.47
CA MET A 46 -5.38 -4.77 -0.96
C MET A 46 -6.69 -4.91 -1.74
N ASP A 47 -7.52 -5.86 -1.35
CA ASP A 47 -8.83 -6.12 -1.96
C ASP A 47 -9.79 -4.91 -1.83
N ASP A 48 -9.79 -4.21 -0.69
CA ASP A 48 -10.49 -2.92 -0.54
C ASP A 48 -10.01 -1.87 -1.56
N LYS A 49 -8.69 -1.79 -1.79
CA LYS A 49 -8.11 -0.84 -2.74
C LYS A 49 -8.35 -1.25 -4.19
N MET A 50 -8.34 -2.54 -4.50
CA MET A 50 -8.71 -3.07 -5.82
C MET A 50 -10.16 -2.73 -6.15
N ARG A 51 -11.11 -2.97 -5.22
CA ARG A 51 -12.51 -2.55 -5.40
C ARG A 51 -12.66 -1.06 -5.64
N ARG A 52 -11.90 -0.24 -4.92
CA ARG A 52 -11.90 1.22 -5.16
C ARG A 52 -11.42 1.55 -6.56
N LEU A 53 -10.32 0.93 -7.01
CA LEU A 53 -9.80 1.14 -8.35
C LEU A 53 -10.84 0.77 -9.43
N GLU A 54 -11.53 -0.35 -9.27
CA GLU A 54 -12.63 -0.77 -10.15
C GLU A 54 -13.76 0.29 -10.17
N ASN A 55 -14.16 0.80 -9.01
CA ASN A 55 -15.18 1.84 -8.92
C ASN A 55 -14.78 3.14 -9.64
N LEU A 56 -13.53 3.58 -9.45
CA LEU A 56 -12.99 4.79 -10.10
C LEU A 56 -12.96 4.62 -11.63
N LEU A 57 -12.58 3.44 -12.13
CA LEU A 57 -12.56 3.15 -13.57
C LEU A 57 -13.95 3.10 -14.19
N ASN A 58 -14.97 2.68 -13.42
CA ASN A 58 -16.36 2.63 -13.88
C ASN A 58 -17.07 3.99 -13.86
N GLY A 59 -16.36 5.09 -13.57
CA GLY A 59 -16.93 6.44 -13.58
C GLY A 59 -17.84 6.74 -12.39
N ASN A 60 -17.87 5.86 -11.40
CA ASN A 60 -18.51 6.16 -10.12
C ASN A 60 -17.58 7.13 -9.39
N GLN A 61 -17.92 8.42 -9.38
CA GLN A 61 -17.25 9.38 -8.50
C GLN A 61 -17.38 8.85 -7.07
N ALA A 62 -16.26 8.37 -6.52
CA ALA A 62 -16.21 8.03 -5.12
C ALA A 62 -16.55 9.29 -4.33
N GLN A 63 -17.34 9.18 -3.26
CA GLN A 63 -17.57 10.28 -2.30
C GLN A 63 -16.28 10.71 -1.55
N VAL A 64 -15.13 10.14 -1.93
CA VAL A 64 -13.84 10.31 -1.28
C VAL A 64 -12.87 10.83 -2.33
N ASP A 65 -12.19 11.93 -2.02
CA ASP A 65 -11.16 12.60 -2.84
C ASP A 65 -9.87 11.75 -2.94
N GLU A 66 -9.96 10.51 -3.40
CA GLU A 66 -8.80 9.64 -3.62
C GLU A 66 -8.70 9.26 -5.09
N SER A 67 -7.58 9.60 -5.73
CA SER A 67 -7.37 9.38 -7.16
C SER A 67 -6.99 7.93 -7.50
N ILE A 68 -6.97 7.61 -8.80
CA ILE A 68 -6.44 6.33 -9.30
C ILE A 68 -4.97 6.17 -8.89
N GLU A 69 -4.19 7.24 -8.98
CA GLU A 69 -2.76 7.23 -8.61
C GLU A 69 -2.58 6.97 -7.12
N ASP A 70 -3.32 7.66 -6.26
CA ASP A 70 -3.29 7.42 -4.80
C ASP A 70 -3.67 5.97 -4.46
N THR A 71 -4.68 5.43 -5.15
CA THR A 71 -5.14 4.05 -4.95
C THR A 71 -4.07 3.03 -5.35
N LEU A 72 -3.36 3.27 -6.46
CA LEU A 72 -2.26 2.42 -6.91
C LEU A 72 -1.04 2.52 -5.97
N LEU A 73 -0.69 3.72 -5.51
CA LEU A 73 0.38 3.91 -4.53
C LEU A 73 0.07 3.16 -3.22
N ASP A 74 -1.19 3.18 -2.78
CA ASP A 74 -1.65 2.43 -1.61
C ASP A 74 -1.57 0.91 -1.80
N LEU A 75 -1.90 0.39 -2.98
CA LEU A 75 -1.74 -1.03 -3.31
C LEU A 75 -0.28 -1.46 -3.21
N VAL A 76 0.63 -0.70 -3.83
CA VAL A 76 2.07 -0.96 -3.74
C VAL A 76 2.55 -0.85 -2.29
N GLY A 77 2.04 0.13 -1.55
CA GLY A 77 2.34 0.34 -0.13
C GLY A 77 1.95 -0.84 0.75
N TYR A 78 0.73 -1.38 0.60
CA TYR A 78 0.30 -2.56 1.35
C TYR A 78 1.12 -3.80 0.98
N GLY A 79 1.51 -3.96 -0.28
CA GLY A 79 2.40 -5.04 -0.72
C GLY A 79 3.77 -4.96 -0.04
N ASN A 80 4.32 -3.76 0.02
CA ASN A 80 5.59 -3.49 0.66
C ASN A 80 5.52 -3.78 2.17
N LEU A 81 4.52 -3.24 2.88
CA LEU A 81 4.33 -3.48 4.31
C LEU A 81 4.14 -4.96 4.64
N ALA A 82 3.34 -5.69 3.85
CA ALA A 82 3.16 -7.13 4.04
C ALA A 82 4.49 -7.89 3.89
N LEU A 83 5.31 -7.52 2.90
CA LEU A 83 6.62 -8.13 2.70
C LEU A 83 7.59 -7.81 3.85
N VAL A 84 7.54 -6.60 4.40
CA VAL A 84 8.31 -6.22 5.60
C VAL A 84 7.96 -7.11 6.78
N GLU A 85 6.67 -7.28 7.09
CA GLU A 85 6.25 -8.13 8.21
C GLU A 85 6.58 -9.62 7.97
N LEU A 86 6.40 -10.12 6.75
CA LEU A 86 6.82 -11.49 6.39
C LEU A 86 8.32 -11.72 6.57
N ARG A 87 9.16 -10.73 6.28
CA ARG A 87 10.62 -10.83 6.48
C ARG A 87 10.99 -10.81 7.96
N LYS A 88 10.36 -9.95 8.76
CA LYS A 88 10.56 -9.93 10.23
C LYS A 88 10.24 -11.28 10.89
N LEU A 89 9.19 -11.95 10.43
CA LEU A 89 8.84 -13.28 10.92
C LEU A 89 9.95 -14.30 10.64
N LYS A 90 10.53 -14.29 9.44
CA LYS A 90 11.64 -15.19 9.04
C LYS A 90 12.95 -14.91 9.77
N GLU A 91 13.19 -13.67 10.19
CA GLU A 91 14.37 -13.30 10.98
C GLU A 91 14.24 -13.73 12.45
N SER A 92 13.03 -14.04 12.90
CA SER A 92 12.72 -14.44 14.28
C SER A 92 12.66 -15.97 14.46
N GLU A 93 12.82 -16.74 13.37
CA GLU A 93 12.91 -18.21 13.32
C GLU A 93 14.37 -18.68 13.36
#